data_AF-M3IML7-F1
#
_entry.id   AF-M3IML7-F1
#
_cell.length_a   1.000
_cell.length_b   1.000
_cell.length_c   1.000
_cell.angle_alpha   90.00
_cell.angle_beta   90.00
_cell.angle_gamma   90.00
#
_symmetry.space_group_name_H-M   'P 1'
#
loop_
_entity.id
_entity.type
_entity.pdbx_description
1 polymer ?
#
loop_
_entity_poly.entity_id
_entity_poly.type
_entity_poly.pdbx_seq_one_letter_code
_entity_poly.pdbx_strand_id
1 'polypeptide(L)' 'MSSEASVSYAALILADAEQEITSEKLLAITKAAGATVDQIWADVFAKAVE' A
#
# COMPACT_ATOMS: atom_id res chain seq x y z
N MET A 1 -11.40 -8.96 1.29
CA MET A 1 -11.08 -9.12 2.72
C MET A 1 -9.57 -9.11 3.00
N SER A 2 -8.68 -9.76 2.22
CA SER A 2 -7.22 -9.69 2.49
C SER A 2 -6.48 -8.50 1.85
N SER A 3 -6.99 -7.93 0.76
CA SER A 3 -6.27 -6.88 0.00
C SER A 3 -6.20 -5.55 0.75
N GLU A 4 -7.28 -5.15 1.43
CA GLU A 4 -7.39 -3.92 2.23
C GLU A 4 -6.41 -3.90 3.42
N ALA A 5 -6.36 -5.02 4.14
CA ALA A 5 -5.43 -5.20 5.24
C ALA A 5 -3.98 -5.20 4.74
N SER A 6 -3.70 -5.84 3.61
CA SER A 6 -2.36 -5.87 3.00
C SER A 6 -1.87 -4.47 2.63
N VAL A 7 -2.74 -3.62 2.07
CA VAL A 7 -2.41 -2.22 1.77
C VAL A 7 -2.20 -1.41 3.03
N SER A 8 -3.02 -1.62 4.06
CA SER A 8 -2.91 -0.94 5.34
C SER A 8 -1.58 -1.25 6.04
N TYR A 9 -1.17 -2.53 6.06
CA TYR A 9 0.14 -2.95 6.59
C TYR A 9 1.29 -2.42 5.73
N ALA A 10 1.17 -2.42 4.41
CA ALA A 10 2.19 -1.83 3.52
C ALA A 10 2.35 -0.32 3.74
N ALA A 11 1.25 0.40 3.98
CA ALA A 11 1.27 1.83 4.31
C ALA A 11 1.96 2.08 5.66
N LEU A 12 1.68 1.24 6.67
CA LEU A 12 2.36 1.33 7.97
C LEU A 12 3.87 1.08 7.85
N ILE A 13 4.27 0.07 7.06
CA ILE A 13 5.68 -0.24 6.80
C ILE A 13 6.39 0.94 6.11
N LEU A 14 5.73 1.60 5.16
CA LEU A 14 6.28 2.79 4.50
C LEU A 14 6.39 3.97 5.46
N ALA A 15 5.40 4.17 6.33
CA ALA A 15 5.43 5.20 7.37
C ALA A 15 6.57 4.97 8.38
N ASP A 16 6.74 3.73 8.85
CA ASP A 16 7.84 3.34 9.75
C ASP A 16 9.21 3.48 9.08
N ALA A 17 9.28 3.29 7.75
CA ALA A 17 10.48 3.49 6.96
C ALA A 17 10.75 4.96 6.58
N GLU A 18 9.95 5.90 7.11
CA GLU A 18 9.99 7.34 6.79
C GLU A 18 9.96 7.61 5.27
N GLN A 19 9.29 6.73 4.51
CA GLN A 19 9.12 6.86 3.07
C GLN A 19 7.72 7.37 2.73
N GLU A 20 7.65 8.19 1.68
CA GLU A 20 6.35 8.63 1.14
C GLU A 20 5.47 7.43 0.76
N ILE A 21 4.21 7.50 1.18
CA ILE A 21 3.19 6.50 0.90
C ILE A 21 2.57 6.82 -0.47
N THR A 22 3.15 6.27 -1.53
CA THR A 22 2.64 6.41 -2.90
C THR A 22 2.00 5.13 -3.41
N SER A 23 1.08 5.23 -4.37
CA SER A 23 0.40 4.08 -4.96
C SER A 23 1.38 3.09 -5.60
N GLU A 24 2.46 3.56 -6.23
CA GLU A 24 3.53 2.70 -6.76
C GLU A 24 4.26 1.90 -5.68
N LYS A 25 4.60 2.54 -4.54
CA LYS A 25 5.33 1.86 -3.45
C LYS A 25 4.45 0.87 -2.72
N LEU A 26 3.18 1.19 -2.53
CA LEU A 26 2.20 0.26 -1.98
C LEU A 26 2.09 -0.99 -2.88
N LEU A 27 1.95 -0.79 -4.20
CA LEU A 27 1.90 -1.89 -5.17
C LEU A 27 3.20 -2.71 -5.18
N ALA A 28 4.36 -2.07 -5.05
CA ALA A 28 5.65 -2.74 -4.99
C ALA A 28 5.78 -3.65 -3.76
N ILE A 29 5.39 -3.17 -2.57
CA ILE A 29 5.42 -3.96 -1.33
C ILE A 29 4.40 -5.09 -1.38
N THR A 30 3.18 -4.83 -1.84
CA THR A 30 2.15 -5.89 -1.92
C THR A 30 2.55 -6.98 -2.92
N LYS A 31 3.19 -6.59 -4.03
CA LYS A 31 3.74 -7.53 -5.01
C LYS A 31 4.93 -8.31 -4.45
N ALA A 32 5.81 -7.68 -3.67
CA ALA A 32 6.90 -8.35 -2.97
C ALA A 32 6.39 -9.33 -1.89
N ALA A 33 5.27 -9.00 -1.25
CA ALA A 33 4.59 -9.87 -0.29
C ALA A 33 3.78 -11.01 -0.94
N GLY A 34 3.73 -11.08 -2.28
CA GLY A 34 2.94 -12.07 -3.02
C GLY A 34 1.43 -11.85 -2.93
N ALA A 35 0.99 -10.71 -2.39
CA ALA A 35 -0.40 -10.33 -2.26
C ALA A 35 -0.85 -9.56 -3.51
N THR A 36 -1.86 -10.06 -4.20
CA THR A 36 -2.47 -9.35 -5.33
C THR A 36 -3.42 -8.29 -4.79
N VAL A 37 -2.97 -7.05 -4.80
CA VAL A 37 -3.76 -5.87 -4.42
C VAL A 37 -4.24 -5.19 -5.69
N ASP A 38 -5.53 -4.90 -5.76
CA ASP A 38 -6.11 -4.09 -6.83
C ASP A 38 -5.60 -2.65 -6.75
N GLN A 39 -5.22 -2.11 -7.91
CA GLN A 39 -4.72 -0.74 -8.06
C GLN A 39 -5.68 0.32 -7.47
N ILE A 40 -6.98 0.03 -7.46
CA ILE A 40 -8.02 0.86 -6.84
C ILE A 40 -7.72 1.13 -5.36
N TRP A 41 -7.22 0.14 -4.61
CA TRP A 41 -6.89 0.33 -3.19
C TRP A 41 -5.62 1.16 -2.99
N ALA A 42 -4.62 1.00 -3.86
CA ALA A 42 -3.42 1.82 -3.82
C ALA A 42 -3.73 3.29 -4.14
N ASP A 43 -4.63 3.56 -5.10
CA ASP A 43 -5.08 4.91 -5.44
C ASP A 43 -5.94 5.54 -4.33
N VAL A 44 -6.81 4.75 -3.67
CA VAL A 44 -7.61 5.23 -2.53
C VAL A 44 -6.71 5.60 -1.35
N PHE A 45 -5.73 4.76 -1.02
CA PHE A 45 -4.79 5.05 0.07
C PHE A 45 -3.85 6.21 -0.26
N ALA A 46 -3.34 6.29 -1.49
CA ALA A 46 -2.52 7.43 -1.91
C ALA A 46 -3.27 8.75 -1.80
N LYS A 47 -4.57 8.78 -2.19
CA LYS A 47 -5.43 9.96 -2.02
C LYS A 47 -5.84 10.25 -0.57
N ALA A 48 -5.86 9.25 0.29
CA ALA A 48 -6.21 9.42 1.70
C ALA A 48 -5.05 9.98 2.54
N VAL A 49 -3.82 9.87 2.03
CA VAL A 49 -2.59 10.37 2.67
C VAL A 49 -2.13 11.71 2.10
N GLU A 50 -2.74 12.18 1.00
CA GLU A 50 -2.63 13.56 0.48
C GLU A 50 -3.22 14.58 1.47
#